data_AF-A0A8J2S720-F1
#
_entry.id   AF-A0A8J2S720-F1
#
_cell.length_a   1.000
_cell.length_b   1.000
_cell.length_c   1.000
_cell.angle_alpha   90.00
_cell.angle_beta   90.00
_cell.angle_gamma   90.00
#
_symmetry.space_group_name_H-M   'P 1'
#
loop_
_entity.id
_entity.type
_entity.pdbx_description
1 polymer ?
#
loop_
_entity_poly.entity_id
_entity_poly.type
_entity_poly.pdbx_seq_one_letter_code
_entity_poly.pdbx_strand_id
1 'polypeptide(L)'
;MSESMGPIFFPDEDRNSREFGRRPYSKRLANTMDDEARNIIARAYKRTKSILLQHRHMLEKMAEELLLKETLNYHDVEALVGSPQHGQKQLIEPLPFEAEINEQAGIAAGRSQQQSPPLPEDYTLFPKLF
;
A
#
# COMPACT_ATOMS: atom_id res chain seq x y z
N MET A 1 10.07 -10.70 4.88
CA MET A 1 9.72 -11.67 5.94
C MET A 1 10.92 -11.86 6.84
N SER A 2 10.71 -12.13 8.13
CA SER A 2 11.79 -12.37 9.10
C SER A 2 12.25 -13.82 9.03
N GLU A 3 13.53 -14.03 8.75
CA GLU A 3 14.11 -15.39 8.68
C GLU A 3 14.24 -16.02 10.07
N SER A 4 14.40 -15.20 11.11
CA SER A 4 14.62 -15.67 12.48
C SER A 4 13.37 -16.26 13.16
N MET A 5 12.16 -15.95 12.70
CA MET A 5 10.92 -16.36 13.37
C MET A 5 10.18 -17.48 12.63
N GLY A 6 10.44 -17.67 11.34
CA GLY A 6 9.67 -18.58 10.50
C GLY A 6 8.19 -18.16 10.33
N PRO A 7 7.36 -18.99 9.69
CA PRO A 7 5.95 -18.70 9.48
C PRO A 7 5.16 -18.95 10.78
N ILE A 8 4.92 -17.90 11.56
CA ILE A 8 4.08 -17.94 12.76
C ILE A 8 2.96 -16.92 12.58
N PHE A 9 1.72 -17.34 12.86
CA PHE A 9 0.54 -16.48 12.84
C PHE A 9 0.07 -16.25 14.27
N PHE A 10 -0.21 -14.99 14.59
CA PHE A 10 -0.86 -14.58 15.84
C PHE A 10 -2.22 -14.00 15.48
N PRO A 11 -3.32 -14.42 16.15
CA PRO A 11 -4.63 -13.82 15.94
C PRO A 11 -4.59 -12.35 16.35
N ASP A 12 -5.33 -11.51 15.62
CA ASP A 12 -5.47 -10.11 15.98
C ASP A 12 -6.16 -9.98 17.34
N GLU A 13 -5.67 -9.05 18.16
CA GLU A 13 -6.26 -8.77 19.46
C GLU A 13 -7.67 -8.18 19.25
N ASP A 14 -8.70 -8.95 19.60
CA ASP A 14 -10.08 -8.50 19.59
C ASP A 14 -10.23 -7.32 20.57
N ARG A 15 -10.36 -6.10 20.03
CA ARG A 15 -10.49 -4.85 20.81
C ARG A 15 -11.68 -4.84 21.79
N ASN A 16 -12.66 -5.71 21.57
CA ASN A 16 -13.87 -5.84 22.39
C ASN A 16 -13.82 -7.01 23.37
N SER A 17 -12.76 -7.82 23.36
CA SER A 17 -12.62 -8.96 24.26
C SER A 17 -12.07 -8.54 25.62
N ARG A 18 -12.49 -9.24 26.69
CA ARG A 18 -11.98 -9.04 28.05
C ARG A 18 -10.49 -9.39 28.21
N GLU A 19 -9.90 -9.97 27.16
CA GLU A 19 -8.51 -10.44 27.09
C GLU A 19 -7.61 -9.48 26.28
N PHE A 20 -8.14 -8.32 25.89
CA PHE A 20 -7.39 -7.26 25.21
C PHE A 20 -6.11 -6.91 26.00
N GLY A 21 -4.96 -7.19 25.38
CA GLY A 21 -3.62 -6.99 25.94
C GLY A 21 -2.89 -8.27 26.36
N ARG A 22 -3.52 -9.45 26.31
CA ARG A 22 -2.84 -10.73 26.58
C ARG A 22 -2.16 -11.28 25.33
N ARG A 23 -0.92 -10.83 25.13
CA ARG A 23 -0.02 -11.36 24.10
C ARG A 23 0.24 -12.86 24.31
N PRO A 24 -0.11 -13.74 23.34
CA PRO A 24 0.07 -15.20 23.46
C PRO A 24 1.52 -15.63 23.14
N TYR A 25 2.51 -14.90 23.68
CA TYR A 25 3.93 -15.20 23.47
C TYR A 25 4.81 -14.71 24.62
N SER A 26 6.00 -15.31 24.74
CA SER A 26 6.95 -14.97 25.78
C SER A 26 7.52 -13.55 25.61
N LYS A 27 7.96 -12.92 26.71
CA LYS A 27 8.67 -11.63 26.66
C LYS A 27 9.93 -11.68 25.79
N ARG A 28 10.62 -12.82 25.78
CA ARG A 28 11.80 -13.03 24.93
C ARG A 28 11.43 -12.95 23.45
N LEU A 29 10.33 -13.61 23.06
CA LEU A 29 9.84 -13.56 21.68
C LEU A 29 9.40 -12.15 21.30
N ALA A 30 8.71 -11.44 22.20
CA ALA A 30 8.31 -10.04 22.00
C ALA A 30 9.51 -9.15 21.66
N ASN A 31 10.61 -9.27 22.41
CA ASN A 31 11.82 -8.51 22.13
C ASN A 31 12.40 -8.82 20.74
N THR A 32 12.43 -10.10 20.35
CA THR A 32 12.89 -10.51 19.01
C THR A 32 11.97 -9.98 17.91
N MET A 33 10.65 -9.91 18.13
CA MET A 33 9.71 -9.30 17.17
C MET A 33 9.99 -7.81 16.98
N ASP A 34 10.21 -7.07 18.08
CA ASP A 34 10.51 -5.64 18.01
C ASP A 34 11.83 -5.36 17.29
N ASP A 35 12.85 -6.19 17.49
CA ASP A 35 14.14 -6.07 16.80
C ASP A 35 14.01 -6.35 15.30
N GLU A 36 13.24 -7.37 14.91
CA GLU A 36 12.94 -7.63 13.49
C GLU A 36 12.15 -6.49 12.85
N ALA A 37 11.16 -5.92 13.56
CA ALA A 37 10.40 -4.77 13.09
C ALA A 37 11.33 -3.56 12.85
N ARG A 38 12.24 -3.26 13.80
CA ARG A 38 13.26 -2.22 13.63
C ARG A 38 14.14 -2.48 12.41
N ASN A 39 14.58 -3.72 12.21
CA ASN A 39 15.41 -4.09 11.06
C ASN A 39 14.68 -3.93 9.72
N ILE A 40 13.38 -4.27 9.66
CA ILE A 40 12.56 -4.06 8.47
C ILE A 40 12.45 -2.56 8.16
N ILE A 41 12.12 -1.74 9.15
CA ILE A 41 11.99 -0.29 8.98
C ILE A 41 13.34 0.32 8.55
N ALA A 42 14.43 -0.07 9.21
CA ALA A 42 15.77 0.43 8.87
C ALA A 42 16.19 0.05 7.44
N ARG A 43 15.89 -1.18 6.99
CA ARG A 43 16.16 -1.61 5.61
C ARG A 43 15.32 -0.82 4.60
N ALA A 44 14.02 -0.66 4.87
CA ALA A 44 13.13 0.12 4.03
C ALA A 44 13.60 1.58 3.91
N TYR A 45 13.95 2.21 5.04
CA TYR A 45 14.49 3.57 5.06
C TYR A 45 15.78 3.70 4.24
N LYS A 46 16.75 2.81 4.46
CA LYS A 46 18.01 2.82 3.70
C LYS A 46 17.77 2.64 2.20
N ARG A 47 16.87 1.73 1.82
CA ARG A 47 16.48 1.50 0.43
C ARG A 47 15.86 2.76 -0.18
N THR A 48 14.86 3.34 0.47
CA THR A 48 14.19 4.56 -0.01
C THR A 48 15.17 5.71 -0.14
N LYS A 49 16.03 5.92 0.87
CA LYS A 49 17.07 6.95 0.83
C LYS A 49 18.04 6.74 -0.33
N SER A 50 18.48 5.50 -0.58
CA SER A 50 19.36 5.18 -1.71
C SER A 50 18.70 5.52 -3.05
N ILE A 51 17.44 5.13 -3.24
CA ILE A 51 16.67 5.42 -4.46
C ILE A 51 16.55 6.93 -4.67
N LEU A 52 16.18 7.68 -3.62
CA LEU A 52 16.05 9.14 -3.69
C LEU A 52 17.37 9.82 -4.02
N LEU A 53 18.50 9.34 -3.48
CA LEU A 53 19.82 9.88 -3.78
C LEU A 53 20.28 9.53 -5.20
N GLN A 54 20.04 8.31 -5.67
CA GLN A 54 20.34 7.89 -7.05
C GLN A 54 19.57 8.72 -8.08
N HIS A 55 18.32 9.06 -7.77
CA HIS A 55 17.43 9.81 -8.65
C HIS A 55 17.27 11.28 -8.25
N ARG A 56 18.25 11.84 -7.53
CA ARG A 56 18.19 13.21 -6.99
C ARG A 56 17.91 14.26 -8.06
N HIS A 57 18.52 14.12 -9.24
CA HIS A 57 18.29 15.03 -10.36
C HIS A 57 16.83 15.06 -10.85
N MET A 58 16.13 13.92 -10.83
CA MET A 58 14.71 13.87 -11.20
C MET A 58 13.85 14.47 -10.09
N LEU A 59 14.23 14.24 -8.82
CA LEU A 59 13.55 14.87 -7.68
C LEU A 59 13.65 16.40 -7.73
N GLU A 60 14.82 16.93 -8.05
CA GLU A 60 15.04 18.38 -8.20
C GLU A 60 14.20 18.95 -9.33
N LYS A 61 14.17 18.30 -10.51
CA LYS A 61 13.28 18.71 -11.62
C LYS A 61 11.79 18.67 -11.23
N MET A 62 11.34 17.64 -10.50
CA MET A 62 9.95 17.55 -10.05
C MET A 62 9.61 18.69 -9.09
N ALA A 63 10.54 19.06 -8.21
CA ALA A 63 10.36 20.17 -7.28
C ALA A 63 10.30 21.52 -8.01
N GLU A 64 11.15 21.73 -9.02
CA GLU A 64 11.10 22.94 -9.88
C GLU A 64 9.79 23.05 -10.65
N GLU A 65 9.30 21.96 -11.24
CA GLU A 65 8.01 21.95 -11.93
C GLU A 65 6.83 22.18 -10.96
N LEU A 66 6.88 21.64 -9.73
CA LEU A 66 5.85 21.91 -8.71
C LEU A 66 5.81 23.38 -8.26
N LEU A 67 6.93 24.11 -8.37
CA LEU A 67 6.96 25.54 -8.12
C LEU A 67 6.25 26.34 -9.22
N LEU A 68 6.25 25.85 -10.45
CA LEU A 68 5.58 26.49 -11.60
C LEU A 68 4.11 26.05 -11.71
N LYS A 69 3.84 24.76 -11.47
CA LYS A 69 2.52 24.12 -11.50
C LYS A 69 2.21 23.56 -10.12
N GLU A 70 1.26 24.16 -9.41
CA GLU A 70 0.86 23.73 -8.06
C GLU A 70 0.40 22.26 -7.98
N THR A 71 0.02 21.66 -9.12
CA THR A 71 -0.39 20.25 -9.23
C THR A 71 0.23 19.62 -10.47
N LEU A 72 0.92 18.48 -10.32
CA LEU A 72 1.33 17.63 -11.45
C LEU A 72 0.34 16.46 -11.61
N ASN A 73 -0.09 16.23 -12.85
CA ASN A 73 -0.87 15.05 -13.19
C ASN A 73 0.04 13.90 -13.66
N TYR A 74 -0.50 12.69 -13.81
CA TYR A 74 0.27 11.50 -14.19
C TYR A 74 1.06 11.70 -15.50
N HIS A 75 0.48 12.36 -16.50
CA HIS A 75 1.14 12.65 -17.77
C HIS A 75 2.34 13.59 -17.62
N ASP A 76 2.27 14.58 -16.73
CA ASP A 76 3.39 15.49 -16.45
C ASP A 76 4.54 14.72 -15.78
N VAL A 77 4.22 13.81 -14.86
CA VAL A 77 5.21 12.96 -14.19
C VAL A 77 5.88 11.99 -15.18
N GLU A 78 5.11 11.39 -16.07
CA GLU A 78 5.63 10.51 -17.13
C GLU A 78 6.54 11.27 -18.10
N ALA A 79 6.18 12.50 -18.48
CA ALA A 79 7.03 13.33 -19.32
C ALA A 79 8.37 13.68 -18.64
N LEU A 80 8.38 13.82 -17.31
CA LEU A 80 9.57 14.26 -16.57
C LEU A 80 10.50 13.12 -16.13
N VAL A 81 9.94 12.00 -15.69
CA VAL A 81 10.66 10.83 -15.12
C VAL A 81 10.80 9.71 -16.16
N GLY A 82 9.97 9.71 -17.20
CA GLY A 82 9.87 8.66 -18.21
C GLY A 82 8.75 7.65 -17.91
N SER A 83 8.47 6.79 -18.89
CA SER A 83 7.45 5.75 -18.76
C SER A 83 7.81 4.72 -17.69
N PRO A 84 6.84 4.27 -16.88
CA PRO A 84 7.10 3.33 -15.79
C PRO A 84 7.58 1.97 -16.30
N GLN A 85 8.67 1.47 -15.72
CA GLN A 85 9.26 0.18 -16.07
C GLN A 85 8.39 -1.04 -15.72
N HIS A 86 7.38 -0.86 -14.85
CA HIS A 86 6.54 -1.96 -14.31
C HIS A 86 5.13 -2.00 -14.93
N GLY A 87 4.98 -1.52 -16.16
CA GLY A 87 3.71 -1.50 -16.90
C GLY A 87 2.88 -0.24 -16.65
N GLN A 88 2.03 0.09 -17.63
CA GLN A 88 1.14 1.24 -17.55
C GLN A 88 0.12 1.06 -16.43
N LYS A 89 -0.22 2.16 -15.75
CA LYS A 89 -1.29 2.16 -14.76
C LYS A 89 -2.57 1.76 -15.49
N GLN A 90 -3.20 0.66 -15.08
CA GLN A 90 -4.50 0.27 -15.61
C GLN A 90 -5.49 1.37 -15.21
N LEU A 91 -5.82 2.27 -16.14
CA LEU A 91 -6.96 3.15 -15.98
C LEU A 91 -8.20 2.26 -16.05
N ILE A 92 -8.81 2.03 -14.89
CA ILE A 92 -10.13 1.42 -14.83
C ILE A 92 -11.08 2.47 -15.41
N GLU A 93 -11.65 2.16 -16.58
CA GLU A 93 -12.71 2.97 -17.14
C GLU A 93 -13.87 2.96 -16.12
N PRO A 94 -14.40 4.13 -15.72
CA PRO A 94 -15.51 4.16 -14.78
C PRO A 94 -16.63 3.32 -15.35
N LEU A 95 -17.19 2.43 -14.54
CA LEU A 95 -18.29 1.58 -14.99
C LEU A 95 -19.44 2.48 -15.47
N PRO A 96 -20.24 2.08 -16.47
CA PRO A 96 -21.34 2.90 -16.98
C PRO A 96 -22.28 3.41 -15.86
N PHE A 97 -22.46 2.60 -14.82
CA PHE A 97 -23.25 2.95 -13.63
C PHE A 97 -22.60 4.07 -12.77
N GLU A 98 -21.27 4.11 -12.68
CA GLU A 98 -20.54 5.15 -11.94
C GLU A 98 -20.53 6.47 -12.70
N ALA A 99 -20.49 6.41 -14.03
CA ALA A 99 -20.62 7.58 -14.90
C ALA A 99 -22.00 8.23 -14.75
N GLU A 100 -23.08 7.42 -14.79
CA GLU A 100 -24.45 7.88 -14.59
C GLU A 100 -24.67 8.50 -13.19
N ILE A 101 -24.12 7.89 -12.15
CA ILE A 101 -24.22 8.42 -10.77
C ILE A 101 -23.46 9.74 -10.63
N ASN A 102 -22.26 9.86 -11.20
CA ASN A 102 -21.48 11.09 -11.13
C ASN A 102 -22.15 12.23 -11.94
N GLU A 103 -22.79 11.91 -13.06
CA GLU A 103 -23.52 12.85 -13.90
C GLU A 103 -24.81 13.34 -13.22
N GLN A 104 -25.53 12.43 -12.54
CA GLN A 104 -26.74 12.77 -11.77
C GLN A 104 -26.43 13.50 -10.45
N ALA A 105 -25.29 13.21 -9.81
CA ALA A 105 -24.93 13.80 -8.52
C ALA A 105 -24.23 15.17 -8.63
N GLY A 106 -23.89 15.65 -9.84
CA GLY A 106 -23.19 16.93 -10.03
C GLY A 106 -21.81 16.98 -9.36
N ILE A 107 -21.19 15.82 -9.11
CA ILE A 107 -19.91 15.72 -8.42
C ILE A 107 -18.81 15.79 -9.48
N ALA A 108 -18.08 16.91 -9.50
CA ALA A 108 -16.85 17.02 -10.27
C ALA A 108 -15.89 15.88 -9.87
N ALA A 109 -15.50 15.05 -10.85
CA ALA A 109 -14.74 13.83 -10.67
C ALA A 109 -13.48 14.05 -9.84
N GLY A 110 -13.53 13.66 -8.57
CA GLY A 110 -12.41 13.85 -7.64
C GLY A 110 -12.67 13.14 -6.33
N ARG A 111 -12.49 11.81 -6.30
CA ARG A 111 -12.12 11.02 -5.12
C ARG A 111 -11.95 9.54 -5.49
N SER A 112 -10.69 9.15 -5.69
CA SER A 112 -10.25 7.77 -5.65
C SER A 112 -10.52 7.17 -4.26
N GLN A 113 -11.49 6.26 -4.17
CA GLN A 113 -11.57 5.29 -3.09
C GLN A 113 -11.30 3.91 -3.69
N GLN A 114 -10.11 3.38 -3.40
CA GLN A 114 -9.75 1.98 -3.60
C GLN A 114 -10.67 1.12 -2.73
N GLN A 115 -11.55 0.34 -3.34
CA GLN A 115 -12.07 -0.89 -2.73
C GLN A 115 -11.51 -2.08 -3.50
N SER A 116 -10.96 -3.00 -2.72
CA SER A 116 -10.23 -4.20 -3.13
C SER A 116 -11.02 -5.11 -4.07
N PRO A 117 -10.36 -5.81 -5.01
CA PRO A 117 -11.03 -6.70 -5.96
C PRO A 117 -11.73 -7.89 -5.27
N PRO A 118 -12.80 -8.43 -5.86
CA PRO A 118 -13.56 -9.54 -5.28
C PRO A 118 -12.75 -10.84 -5.31
N LEU A 119 -12.91 -11.65 -4.26
CA LEU A 119 -12.23 -12.94 -4.10
C LEU A 119 -12.68 -13.95 -5.19
N PRO A 120 -11.77 -14.73 -5.78
CA PRO A 120 -12.11 -15.74 -6.79
C PRO A 120 -12.98 -16.87 -6.21
N GLU A 121 -13.90 -17.40 -7.04
CA GLU A 121 -15.02 -18.28 -6.66
C GLU A 121 -14.66 -19.71 -6.22
N ASP A 122 -13.38 -20.05 -6.04
CA ASP A 122 -12.93 -21.43 -5.77
C ASP A 122 -12.87 -21.81 -4.27
N TYR A 123 -13.75 -21.25 -3.44
CA TYR A 123 -13.80 -21.56 -1.99
C TYR A 123 -14.63 -22.80 -1.63
N THR A 124 -15.11 -23.59 -2.59
CA THR A 124 -15.93 -24.78 -2.32
C THR A 124 -15.13 -26.03 -1.93
N LEU A 125 -13.81 -25.94 -1.73
CA LEU A 125 -12.94 -27.07 -1.35
C LEU A 125 -12.26 -26.95 0.01
N PHE A 126 -12.88 -26.28 0.98
CA PHE A 126 -12.56 -26.54 2.39
C PHE A 126 -13.54 -27.59 2.96
N PRO A 127 -13.07 -28.81 3.32
CA PRO A 127 -13.93 -29.72 4.05
C PRO A 127 -14.22 -29.10 5.41
N LYS A 128 -15.50 -28.90 5.71
CA LYS A 128 -15.94 -28.58 7.07
C LYS A 128 -15.48 -29.71 7.99
N LEU A 129 -14.44 -29.48 8.78
CA LEU A 129 -14.09 -30.31 9.92
C LEU A 129 -14.19 -29.44 11.18
N PHE A 130 -15.27 -29.73 11.92
CA PHE A 130 -15.61 -29.39 13.31
C PHE A 130 -15.47 -27.93 13.77
#